data_AF-A0A5P9P7I9-F1
#
_entry.id   AF-A0A5P9P7I9-F1
#
_cell.length_a   1.000
_cell.length_b   1.000
_cell.length_c   1.000
_cell.angle_alpha   90.00
_cell.angle_beta   90.00
_cell.angle_gamma   90.00
#
_symmetry.space_group_name_H-M   'P 1'
#
loop_
_entity.id
_entity.type
_entity.pdbx_description
1 polymer ?
#
loop_
_entity_poly.entity_id
_entity_poly.type
_entity_poly.pdbx_seq_one_letter_code
_entity_poly.pdbx_strand_id
1 'polypeptide(L)'
;MESDDGTHHFAPHVVHIEEGGTVTWTLESGAHDTVAYHPDNADLLPSASERRIPDGAQPWASEFLRTEGETFQRTFEEAGVYDYVCTVVEHGHGPERGQGPYGHHPTHESTGMVGRVIVGWPDPDSDAQPALRAPADELPEAARDELEGFNERTRTALEHDDDH
;
A
#
# COMPACT_ATOMS: atom_id res chain seq x y z
N MET A 1 -17.09 -2.54 -4.86
CA MET A 1 -17.26 -1.47 -5.85
C MET A 1 -15.86 -1.00 -6.17
N GLU A 2 -15.36 -1.34 -7.36
CA GLU A 2 -14.14 -0.74 -7.88
C GLU A 2 -14.56 0.64 -8.39
N SER A 3 -14.18 1.69 -7.67
CA SER A 3 -14.41 3.06 -8.10
C SER A 3 -13.40 3.41 -9.18
N ASP A 4 -13.85 3.40 -10.43
CA ASP A 4 -13.19 3.94 -11.63
C ASP A 4 -13.15 5.49 -11.59
N ASP A 5 -12.91 6.09 -10.42
CA ASP A 5 -13.13 7.53 -10.20
C ASP A 5 -11.88 8.36 -10.52
N GLY A 6 -11.11 8.00 -11.56
CA GLY A 6 -9.96 8.81 -12.01
C GLY A 6 -8.93 9.17 -10.92
N THR A 7 -8.90 8.42 -9.82
CA THR A 7 -7.99 8.58 -8.68
C THR A 7 -6.84 7.58 -8.79
N HIS A 8 -5.65 8.01 -8.37
CA HIS A 8 -4.45 7.17 -8.32
C HIS A 8 -4.64 6.04 -7.29
N HIS A 9 -4.61 4.78 -7.72
CA HIS A 9 -4.88 3.63 -6.86
C HIS A 9 -4.15 2.36 -7.33
N PHE A 10 -4.07 1.36 -6.45
CA PHE A 10 -3.62 0.01 -6.80
C PHE A 10 -4.83 -0.90 -7.04
N ALA A 11 -4.83 -1.64 -8.14
CA ALA A 11 -5.90 -2.59 -8.45
C ALA A 11 -5.35 -4.01 -8.66
N PRO A 12 -5.84 -5.02 -7.92
CA PRO A 12 -6.67 -4.89 -6.71
C PRO A 12 -5.89 -4.24 -5.55
N HIS A 13 -6.60 -3.62 -4.60
CA HIS A 13 -6.00 -2.95 -3.44
C HIS A 13 -5.41 -3.92 -2.41
N VAL A 14 -5.99 -5.12 -2.30
CA VAL A 14 -5.54 -6.18 -1.39
C VAL A 14 -5.34 -7.45 -2.21
N VAL A 15 -4.18 -8.07 -2.09
CA VAL A 15 -3.88 -9.38 -2.68
C VAL A 15 -3.53 -10.38 -1.57
N HIS A 16 -3.94 -11.63 -1.75
CA HIS A 16 -3.60 -12.73 -0.85
C HIS A 16 -2.88 -13.81 -1.65
N ILE A 17 -1.68 -14.15 -1.21
CA ILE A 17 -0.79 -15.12 -1.86
C ILE A 17 -0.26 -16.12 -0.83
N GLU A 18 0.23 -17.27 -1.29
CA GLU A 18 0.98 -18.20 -0.46
C GLU A 18 2.41 -17.70 -0.21
N GLU A 19 3.07 -18.22 0.83
CA GLU A 19 4.50 -18.01 1.07
C GLU A 19 5.34 -18.46 -0.14
N GLY A 20 6.34 -17.67 -0.50
CA GLY A 20 7.11 -17.82 -1.75
C GLY A 20 6.39 -17.27 -2.99
N GLY A 21 5.17 -16.75 -2.84
CA GLY A 21 4.42 -16.09 -3.90
C GLY A 21 5.10 -14.81 -4.37
N THR A 22 4.89 -14.44 -5.64
CA THR A 22 5.44 -13.22 -6.24
C THR A 22 4.32 -12.30 -6.69
N VAL A 23 4.35 -11.05 -6.21
CA VAL A 23 3.47 -9.98 -6.69
C VAL A 23 4.18 -9.21 -7.80
N THR A 24 3.45 -8.92 -8.86
CA THR A 24 3.90 -8.06 -9.97
C THR A 24 3.01 -6.84 -10.02
N TRP A 25 3.61 -5.66 -9.84
CA TRP A 25 2.94 -4.40 -10.09
C TRP A 25 3.25 -3.98 -11.52
N THR A 26 2.21 -3.61 -12.26
CA THR A 26 2.30 -3.10 -13.63
C THR A 26 1.80 -1.67 -13.65
N LEU A 27 2.58 -0.77 -14.26
CA LEU A 27 2.16 0.61 -14.44
C LEU A 27 1.13 0.72 -15.56
N GLU A 28 -0.14 0.93 -15.20
CA GLU A 28 -1.22 1.11 -16.17
C GLU A 28 -1.26 2.54 -16.74
N SER A 29 -0.91 3.55 -15.94
CA SER A 29 -0.85 4.95 -16.40
C SER A 29 -0.08 5.83 -15.42
N GLY A 30 0.29 7.04 -15.85
CA GLY A 30 0.94 8.02 -14.99
C GLY A 30 2.37 7.64 -14.59
N ALA A 31 2.76 7.97 -13.37
CA ALA A 31 4.03 7.57 -12.79
C ALA A 31 3.78 7.14 -11.34
N HIS A 32 4.25 5.95 -10.99
CA HIS A 32 4.01 5.33 -9.70
C HIS A 32 5.22 4.53 -9.25
N ASP A 33 5.25 4.25 -7.96
CA ASP A 33 6.20 3.41 -7.27
C ASP A 33 5.47 2.60 -6.21
N THR A 34 6.18 1.65 -5.61
CA THR A 34 5.68 0.84 -4.49
C THR A 34 6.74 0.84 -3.40
N VAL A 35 6.38 1.32 -2.23
CA VAL A 35 7.29 1.45 -1.09
C VAL A 35 6.61 0.86 0.13
N ALA A 36 7.33 0.01 0.87
CA ALA A 36 6.84 -0.57 2.12
C ALA A 36 6.77 0.49 3.22
N TYR A 37 5.73 0.43 4.06
CA TYR A 37 5.71 1.15 5.34
C TYR A 37 6.71 0.52 6.32
N HIS A 38 7.93 1.07 6.34
CA HIS A 38 9.03 0.59 7.17
C HIS A 38 10.01 1.74 7.52
N PRO A 39 10.52 1.81 8.77
CA PRO A 39 11.41 2.89 9.21
C PRO A 39 12.62 3.16 8.31
N ASP A 40 13.18 2.12 7.69
CA ASP A 40 14.31 2.28 6.74
C ASP A 40 13.95 3.07 5.48
N ASN A 41 12.65 3.22 5.17
CA ASN A 41 12.13 4.03 4.07
C ASN A 41 11.73 5.45 4.53
N ALA A 42 11.92 5.82 5.80
CA ALA A 42 11.48 7.11 6.35
C ALA A 42 12.16 8.32 5.67
N ASP A 43 13.35 8.14 5.09
CA ASP A 43 14.03 9.16 4.29
C ASP A 43 13.34 9.42 2.93
N LEU A 44 12.62 8.42 2.38
CA LEU A 44 11.86 8.53 1.13
C LEU A 44 10.47 9.12 1.39
N LEU A 45 9.84 8.67 2.47
CA LEU A 45 8.50 9.05 2.85
C LEU A 45 8.45 9.10 4.39
N PRO A 46 8.40 10.29 5.03
CA PRO A 46 8.41 10.40 6.49
C PRO A 46 7.29 9.63 7.20
N SER A 47 6.13 9.47 6.56
CA SER A 47 5.01 8.64 7.01
C SER A 47 5.35 7.15 7.10
N ALA A 48 6.35 6.67 6.34
CA ALA A 48 6.86 5.30 6.45
C ALA A 48 7.68 5.03 7.72
N SER A 49 7.85 6.02 8.61
CA SER A 49 8.43 5.79 9.94
C SER A 49 7.60 4.81 10.80
N GLU A 50 6.31 4.66 10.52
CA GLU A 50 5.50 3.57 11.03
C GLU A 50 5.84 2.25 10.31
N ARG A 51 6.16 1.20 11.05
CA ARG A 51 6.32 -0.15 10.49
C ARG A 51 4.94 -0.80 10.33
N ARG A 52 4.58 -1.14 9.09
CA ARG A 52 3.34 -1.86 8.74
C ARG A 52 3.61 -3.08 7.84
N ILE A 53 4.74 -3.74 8.09
CA ILE A 53 5.13 -5.04 7.52
C ILE A 53 5.61 -5.96 8.66
N PRO A 54 5.74 -7.28 8.46
CA PRO A 54 6.24 -8.22 9.48
C PRO A 54 7.63 -7.87 9.99
N ASP A 55 7.94 -8.26 11.24
CA ASP A 55 9.16 -7.81 11.89
C ASP A 55 10.46 -8.38 11.30
N GLY A 56 10.40 -9.59 10.72
CA GLY A 56 11.53 -10.24 10.04
C GLY A 56 11.66 -9.84 8.57
N ALA A 57 10.64 -9.19 8.01
CA ALA A 57 10.58 -8.90 6.60
C ALA A 57 11.56 -7.77 6.20
N GLN A 58 12.25 -7.97 5.09
CA GLN A 58 13.05 -6.90 4.47
C GLN A 58 12.12 -5.86 3.83
N PRO A 59 12.32 -4.55 4.03
CA PRO A 59 11.53 -3.54 3.31
C PRO A 59 11.81 -3.56 1.81
N TRP A 60 10.99 -2.86 1.03
CA TRP A 60 11.34 -2.46 -0.33
C TRP A 60 10.98 -1.01 -0.60
N ALA A 61 11.66 -0.47 -1.60
CA ALA A 61 11.21 0.66 -2.41
C ALA A 61 11.51 0.30 -3.87
N SER A 62 10.49 0.35 -4.73
CA SER A 62 10.71 0.16 -6.17
C SER A 62 11.37 1.39 -6.77
N GLU A 63 11.84 1.23 -8.02
CA GLU A 63 12.13 2.39 -8.87
C GLU A 63 10.82 3.13 -9.20
N PHE A 64 10.93 4.37 -9.66
CA PHE A 64 9.79 5.09 -10.25
C PHE A 64 9.49 4.53 -11.63
N LEU A 65 8.35 3.84 -11.75
CA LEU A 65 7.82 3.40 -13.03
C LEU A 65 7.24 4.63 -13.74
N ARG A 66 7.58 4.82 -15.01
CA ARG A 66 7.09 5.97 -15.83
C ARG A 66 6.58 5.58 -17.20
N THR A 67 6.83 4.35 -17.61
CA THR A 67 6.41 3.83 -18.90
C THR A 67 5.21 2.90 -18.70
N GLU A 68 4.11 3.14 -19.40
CA GLU A 68 2.98 2.21 -19.42
C GLU A 68 3.46 0.78 -19.73
N GLY A 69 3.03 -0.19 -18.93
CA GLY A 69 3.45 -1.59 -19.00
C GLY A 69 4.79 -1.91 -18.32
N GLU A 70 5.49 -0.92 -17.74
CA GLU A 70 6.67 -1.15 -16.91
C GLU A 70 6.27 -1.88 -15.62
N THR A 71 7.14 -2.75 -15.12
CA THR A 71 6.81 -3.64 -14.00
C THR A 71 7.85 -3.62 -12.91
N PHE A 72 7.38 -3.83 -11.68
CA PHE A 72 8.18 -4.18 -10.52
C PHE A 72 7.68 -5.50 -9.96
N GLN A 73 8.59 -6.39 -9.56
CA GLN A 73 8.25 -7.70 -9.02
C GLN A 73 8.92 -7.92 -7.68
N ARG A 74 8.20 -8.56 -6.76
CA ARG A 74 8.74 -8.97 -5.46
C ARG A 74 8.18 -10.31 -5.03
N THR A 75 9.07 -11.19 -4.58
CA THR A 75 8.74 -12.45 -3.92
C THR A 75 8.63 -12.25 -2.42
N PHE A 76 7.61 -12.85 -1.80
CA PHE A 76 7.32 -12.74 -0.38
C PHE A 76 7.51 -14.09 0.29
N GLU A 77 8.61 -14.24 1.01
CA GLU A 77 9.00 -15.51 1.66
C GLU A 77 8.41 -15.65 3.07
N GLU A 78 8.18 -14.54 3.78
CA GLU A 78 7.73 -14.53 5.17
C GLU A 78 6.20 -14.32 5.23
N ALA A 79 5.50 -15.21 5.93
CA ALA A 79 4.08 -15.04 6.20
C ALA A 79 3.81 -13.74 6.97
N GLY A 80 2.68 -13.10 6.67
CA GLY A 80 2.28 -11.86 7.34
C GLY A 80 1.53 -10.90 6.44
N VAL A 81 1.20 -9.74 7.01
CA VAL A 81 0.47 -8.68 6.33
C VAL A 81 1.40 -7.51 6.04
N TYR A 82 1.44 -7.07 4.79
CA TYR A 82 2.36 -6.08 4.27
C TYR A 82 1.60 -4.90 3.66
N ASP A 83 1.66 -3.74 4.30
CA ASP A 83 1.14 -2.49 3.72
C ASP A 83 2.23 -1.76 2.92
N TYR A 84 1.83 -1.19 1.79
CA TYR A 84 2.69 -0.41 0.92
C TYR A 84 1.96 0.79 0.32
N VAL A 85 2.73 1.71 -0.26
CA VAL A 85 2.24 3.02 -0.69
C VAL A 85 2.96 3.50 -1.95
N CYS A 86 2.28 4.35 -2.71
CA CYS A 86 2.91 5.16 -3.75
C CYS A 86 3.39 6.50 -3.16
N THR A 87 4.70 6.77 -3.27
CA THR A 87 5.35 7.97 -2.72
C THR A 87 5.39 9.12 -3.72
N VAL A 88 5.04 8.87 -4.98
CA VAL A 88 5.08 9.89 -6.04
C VAL A 88 4.37 11.17 -5.60
N VAL A 89 5.13 12.26 -5.70
CA VAL A 89 4.64 13.63 -5.63
C VAL A 89 4.24 14.04 -7.03
N GLU A 90 3.02 14.52 -7.22
CA GLU A 90 2.64 15.16 -8.47
C GLU A 90 3.43 16.47 -8.64
N HIS A 91 4.50 16.43 -9.44
CA HIS A 91 5.17 17.62 -9.96
C HIS A 91 4.63 17.96 -11.35
N GLY A 92 3.60 18.79 -11.41
CA GLY A 92 3.36 19.61 -12.60
C GLY A 92 2.36 19.07 -13.61
N HIS A 93 1.11 19.00 -13.20
CA HIS A 93 0.08 19.48 -14.11
C HIS A 93 0.24 21.00 -14.27
N GLY A 94 0.44 21.46 -15.50
CA GLY A 94 0.51 22.89 -15.83
C GLY A 94 -0.70 23.67 -15.29
N PRO A 95 -0.73 25.02 -15.43
CA PRO A 95 -1.65 25.92 -14.71
C PRO A 95 -3.16 25.65 -14.87
N GLU A 96 -3.56 24.67 -15.68
CA GLU A 96 -4.94 24.37 -16.05
C GLU A 96 -5.48 23.03 -15.52
N ARG A 97 -4.65 22.13 -14.94
CA ARG A 97 -5.11 20.83 -14.41
C ARG A 97 -4.79 20.66 -12.91
N GLY A 98 -5.35 21.56 -12.10
CA GLY A 98 -5.40 21.46 -10.64
C GLY A 98 -6.79 21.82 -10.08
N GLN A 99 -7.82 21.75 -10.92
CA GLN A 99 -9.19 22.21 -10.64
C GLN A 99 -10.14 21.03 -10.35
N GLY A 100 -9.61 19.83 -10.14
CA GLY A 100 -10.37 18.73 -9.56
C GLY A 100 -10.67 19.00 -8.08
N PRO A 101 -11.70 18.36 -7.49
CA PRO A 101 -12.14 18.63 -6.12
C PRO A 101 -11.05 18.36 -5.06
N TYR A 102 -9.97 17.69 -5.45
CA TYR A 102 -8.88 17.27 -4.57
C TYR A 102 -7.69 18.27 -4.52
N GLY A 103 -7.60 19.30 -5.38
CA GLY A 103 -6.50 20.28 -5.31
C GLY A 103 -5.09 19.69 -5.48
N HIS A 104 -4.05 20.45 -5.15
CA HIS A 104 -2.64 20.03 -5.25
C HIS A 104 -2.29 19.06 -4.11
N HIS A 105 -2.31 17.75 -4.39
CA HIS A 105 -1.93 16.74 -3.39
C HIS A 105 -0.40 16.62 -3.30
N PRO A 106 0.18 16.60 -2.08
CA PRO A 106 1.62 16.50 -1.88
C PRO A 106 2.19 15.13 -2.26
N THR A 107 1.42 14.04 -2.15
CA THR A 107 1.82 12.67 -2.53
C THR A 107 0.60 11.86 -2.96
N HIS A 108 0.77 10.78 -3.72
CA HIS A 108 -0.34 9.84 -3.95
C HIS A 108 -0.78 9.11 -2.67
N GLU A 109 0.10 8.97 -1.66
CA GLU A 109 -0.32 8.56 -0.31
C GLU A 109 -1.45 9.47 0.22
N SER A 110 -1.32 10.78 0.04
CA SER A 110 -2.34 11.71 0.55
C SER A 110 -3.70 11.60 -0.14
N THR A 111 -3.77 10.93 -1.30
CA THR A 111 -5.03 10.56 -1.96
C THR A 111 -5.51 9.14 -1.61
N GLY A 112 -4.84 8.44 -0.68
CA GLY A 112 -5.18 7.07 -0.29
C GLY A 112 -4.57 5.99 -1.18
N MET A 113 -3.52 6.28 -1.96
CA MET A 113 -2.87 5.27 -2.82
C MET A 113 -1.99 4.32 -2.02
N VAL A 114 -2.65 3.43 -1.28
CA VAL A 114 -2.07 2.36 -0.46
C VAL A 114 -2.56 1.00 -0.97
N GLY A 115 -1.78 -0.04 -0.70
CA GLY A 115 -2.15 -1.41 -1.00
C GLY A 115 -1.65 -2.38 0.06
N ARG A 116 -2.16 -3.60 0.01
CA ARG A 116 -1.83 -4.67 0.96
C ARG A 116 -1.54 -5.99 0.27
N VAL A 117 -0.48 -6.67 0.72
CA VAL A 117 -0.23 -8.08 0.45
C VAL A 117 -0.43 -8.87 1.74
N ILE A 118 -1.27 -9.91 1.68
CA ILE A 118 -1.38 -10.93 2.72
C ILE A 118 -0.62 -12.16 2.21
N VAL A 119 0.30 -12.67 3.01
CA VAL A 119 1.15 -13.81 2.67
C VAL A 119 0.87 -14.95 3.63
N GLY A 120 0.43 -16.09 3.10
CA GLY A 120 -0.01 -17.24 3.89
C GLY A 120 -1.23 -16.91 4.75
N TRP A 121 -1.37 -17.58 5.88
CA TRP A 121 -2.46 -17.39 6.83
C TRP A 121 -1.90 -16.93 8.18
N PRO A 122 -1.44 -15.67 8.28
CA PRO A 122 -0.86 -15.17 9.51
C PRO A 122 -1.91 -15.07 10.61
N ASP A 123 -1.47 -15.19 11.87
CA ASP A 123 -2.30 -14.86 13.03
C ASP A 123 -2.85 -13.42 12.89
N PRO A 124 -4.18 -13.19 12.95
CA PRO A 124 -4.77 -11.87 12.79
C PRO A 124 -4.55 -10.92 13.99
N ASP A 125 -3.86 -11.35 15.03
CA ASP A 125 -3.49 -10.49 16.17
C ASP A 125 -2.62 -9.30 15.72
N SER A 126 -3.04 -8.09 16.08
CA SER A 126 -2.33 -6.85 15.75
C SER A 126 -0.99 -6.69 16.47
N ASP A 127 -0.73 -7.43 17.55
CA ASP A 127 0.59 -7.48 18.17
C ASP A 127 1.57 -8.27 17.28
N ALA A 128 1.10 -9.33 16.62
CA ALA A 128 1.88 -10.14 15.68
C ALA A 128 1.96 -9.53 14.27
N GLN A 129 0.93 -8.78 13.86
CA GLN A 129 0.84 -8.15 12.54
C GLN A 129 0.82 -6.62 12.66
N PRO A 130 1.97 -5.94 12.52
CA PRO A 130 2.03 -4.48 12.61
C PRO A 130 1.07 -3.77 11.65
N ALA A 131 0.86 -4.33 10.45
CA ALA A 131 -0.10 -3.82 9.47
C ALA A 131 -1.55 -3.85 9.96
N LEU A 132 -1.92 -4.72 10.91
CA LEU A 132 -3.28 -4.76 11.44
C LEU A 132 -3.53 -3.74 12.55
N ARG A 133 -2.50 -3.05 13.04
CA ARG A 133 -2.67 -1.97 14.03
C ARG A 133 -3.40 -0.79 13.41
N ALA A 134 -4.10 -0.03 14.26
CA ALA A 134 -4.68 1.25 13.86
C ALA A 134 -3.57 2.14 13.26
N PRO A 135 -3.78 2.74 12.08
CA PRO A 135 -2.78 3.59 11.44
C PRO A 135 -2.47 4.82 12.29
N ALA A 136 -1.23 5.29 12.25
CA ALA A 136 -0.80 6.46 13.02
C ALA A 136 -1.57 7.74 12.64
N ASP A 137 -1.77 8.63 13.61
CA ASP A 137 -2.53 9.87 13.41
C ASP A 137 -1.84 10.85 12.44
N GLU A 138 -0.54 10.66 12.25
CA GLU A 138 0.34 11.43 11.37
C GLU A 138 0.19 11.06 9.90
N LEU A 139 -0.43 9.91 9.57
CA LEU A 139 -0.73 9.53 8.20
C LEU A 139 -1.85 10.43 7.61
N PRO A 140 -1.84 10.70 6.30
CA PRO A 140 -2.94 11.40 5.65
C PRO A 140 -4.29 10.69 5.87
N GLU A 141 -5.37 11.46 6.06
CA GLU A 141 -6.71 10.94 6.35
C GLU A 141 -7.15 9.86 5.36
N ALA A 142 -7.02 10.13 4.04
CA ALA A 142 -7.38 9.16 3.01
C ALA A 142 -6.58 7.85 3.07
N ALA A 143 -5.30 7.90 3.45
CA ALA A 143 -4.50 6.70 3.64
C ALA A 143 -4.94 5.92 4.90
N ARG A 144 -5.26 6.62 5.99
CA ARG A 144 -5.78 5.98 7.21
C ARG A 144 -7.09 5.25 6.94
N ASP A 145 -8.04 5.92 6.28
CA ASP A 145 -9.35 5.35 6.00
C ASP A 145 -9.24 4.05 5.17
N GLU A 146 -8.37 4.03 4.14
CA GLU A 146 -8.12 2.82 3.35
C GLU A 146 -7.42 1.72 4.17
N LEU A 147 -6.40 2.05 4.97
CA LEU A 147 -5.69 1.09 5.81
C LEU A 147 -6.60 0.50 6.90
N GLU A 148 -7.48 1.29 7.51
CA GLU A 148 -8.51 0.81 8.44
C GLU A 148 -9.47 -0.15 7.74
N GLY A 149 -9.94 0.20 6.54
CA GLY A 149 -10.76 -0.68 5.72
C GLY A 149 -10.04 -1.96 5.29
N PHE A 150 -8.71 -1.93 5.10
CA PHE A 150 -7.90 -3.14 4.88
C PHE A 150 -7.84 -4.00 6.14
N ASN A 151 -7.66 -3.39 7.31
CA ASN A 151 -7.58 -4.08 8.59
C ASN A 151 -8.85 -4.87 8.90
N GLU A 152 -10.02 -4.25 8.77
CA GLU A 152 -11.30 -4.90 9.01
C GLU A 152 -11.53 -6.09 8.06
N ARG A 153 -11.27 -5.90 6.76
CA ARG A 153 -11.40 -6.95 5.75
C ARG A 153 -10.43 -8.10 5.97
N THR A 154 -9.18 -7.79 6.34
CA THR A 154 -8.13 -8.80 6.55
C THR A 154 -8.44 -9.65 7.77
N ARG A 155 -8.83 -9.04 8.91
CA ARG A 155 -9.24 -9.80 10.10
C ARG A 155 -10.41 -10.73 9.80
N THR A 156 -11.45 -10.18 9.18
CA THR A 156 -12.63 -10.97 8.79
C THR A 156 -12.24 -12.16 7.90
N ALA A 157 -11.34 -11.96 6.94
CA ALA A 157 -10.90 -13.02 6.03
C ALA A 157 -10.06 -14.11 6.73
N LEU A 158 -9.18 -13.72 7.66
CA LEU A 158 -8.31 -14.66 8.38
C LEU A 158 -9.07 -15.42 9.48
N GLU A 159 -9.97 -14.77 10.22
CA GLU A 159 -10.76 -15.39 11.29
C GLU A 159 -11.81 -16.38 10.76
N HIS A 160 -12.27 -16.22 9.52
CA HIS A 160 -13.25 -17.12 8.90
C HIS A 160 -12.64 -18.44 8.41
N ASP A 161 -11.32 -18.54 8.26
CA ASP A 161 -10.64 -19.77 7.80
C ASP A 161 -10.30 -20.73 8.95
N ASP A 162 -10.29 -20.26 10.21
CA ASP A 162 -10.13 -21.08 11.42
C ASP A 162 -11.28 -22.09 11.66
N ASP A 163 -12.36 -22.05 10.85
CA ASP A 163 -13.53 -22.96 10.93
C ASP A 163 -13.46 -24.15 9.96
N HIS A 164 -12.32 -24.39 9.27
CA HIS A 164 -12.15 -25.46 8.28
C HIS A 164 -11.23 -26.62 8.70
#